data_AF-M5T9U1-F1
#
_entry.id   AF-M5T9U1-F1
#
_cell.length_a   1.000
_cell.length_b   1.000
_cell.length_c   1.000
_cell.angle_alpha   90.00
_cell.angle_beta   90.00
_cell.angle_gamma   90.00
#
_symmetry.space_group_name_H-M   'P 1'
#
loop_
_entity.id
_entity.type
_entity.pdbx_description
1 polymer ?
#
loop_
_entity_poly.entity_id
_entity_poly.type
_entity_poly.pdbx_seq_one_letter_code
_entity_poly.pdbx_strand_id
1 'polypeptide(L)'
;MPPRLQENPDLVWMNEAGKYAGIRAKVEEAGRGDAAAILVVSHFDNTHAQIERLLANYNGPVPAKAVKANDLSLNTTTGSQFEETSTIEVIFAERHPLIEEDEGAVNEFADQLPCRCRVTHCVSFEDALMRSFVDSFVENVMSRMGMKEDEAIESLLVSRRIRAAQEQISKNVVSRHKATSAQEWIDKNVRQNRD
;
A
#
# COMPACT_ATOMS: atom_id res chain seq x y z
N MET A 1 14.20 21.98 7.02
CA MET A 1 12.80 21.51 7.14
C MET A 1 12.79 20.01 6.87
N PRO A 2 12.03 19.19 7.62
CA PRO A 2 11.79 17.81 7.23
C PRO A 2 11.12 17.76 5.84
N PRO A 3 11.33 16.68 5.07
CA PRO A 3 10.74 16.57 3.74
C PRO A 3 9.20 16.55 3.84
N ARG A 4 8.53 17.07 2.81
CA ARG A 4 7.06 17.02 2.72
C ARG A 4 6.55 15.59 2.61
N LEU A 5 7.35 14.69 2.03
CA LEU A 5 7.06 13.26 1.95
C LEU A 5 8.06 12.48 2.81
N GLN A 6 7.54 11.64 3.69
CA GLN A 6 8.29 10.63 4.43
C GLN A 6 7.75 9.25 4.07
N GLU A 7 8.53 8.46 3.34
CA GLU A 7 8.22 7.05 3.09
C GLU A 7 8.82 6.18 4.21
N ASN A 8 7.98 5.39 4.86
CA ASN A 8 8.38 4.38 5.82
C ASN A 8 8.66 3.05 5.11
N PRO A 9 9.43 2.13 5.73
CA PRO A 9 9.57 0.77 5.21
C PRO A 9 8.22 0.07 5.03
N ASP A 10 8.16 -0.86 4.08
CA ASP A 10 6.96 -1.66 3.88
C ASP A 10 6.69 -2.52 5.12
N LEU A 11 5.41 -2.59 5.50
CA LEU A 11 4.91 -3.53 6.51
C LEU A 11 4.43 -4.79 5.81
N VAL A 12 4.98 -5.93 6.23
CA VAL A 12 4.78 -7.22 5.55
C VAL A 12 4.15 -8.20 6.52
N TRP A 13 3.02 -8.80 6.13
CA TRP A 13 2.32 -9.83 6.90
C TRP A 13 2.41 -11.21 6.25
N MET A 14 2.16 -12.23 7.07
CA MET A 14 2.18 -13.62 6.62
C MET A 14 1.10 -13.89 5.58
N ASN A 15 -0.10 -13.40 5.83
CA ASN A 15 -1.30 -13.67 5.03
C ASN A 15 -2.15 -12.41 4.90
N GLU A 16 -3.14 -12.44 4.00
CA GLU A 16 -4.03 -11.31 3.76
C GLU A 16 -4.83 -10.92 5.02
N ALA A 17 -5.27 -11.91 5.80
CA ALA A 17 -6.04 -11.66 7.02
C ALA A 17 -5.24 -10.83 8.05
N GLY A 18 -3.98 -11.19 8.27
CA GLY A 18 -3.03 -10.45 9.08
C GLY A 18 -2.79 -9.04 8.55
N LYS A 19 -2.61 -8.89 7.23
CA LYS A 19 -2.47 -7.59 6.57
C LYS A 19 -3.66 -6.67 6.86
N TYR A 20 -4.89 -7.14 6.66
CA TYR A 20 -6.08 -6.30 6.88
C TYR A 20 -6.33 -6.01 8.36
N ALA A 21 -6.03 -6.94 9.26
CA ALA A 21 -6.03 -6.67 10.70
C ALA A 21 -4.99 -5.61 11.08
N GLY A 22 -3.80 -5.69 10.48
CA GLY A 22 -2.71 -4.74 10.64
C GLY A 22 -3.05 -3.34 10.11
N ILE A 23 -3.66 -3.23 8.92
CA ILE A 23 -4.16 -1.97 8.38
C ILE A 23 -5.16 -1.33 9.34
N ARG A 24 -6.10 -2.12 9.90
CA ARG A 24 -7.03 -1.61 10.93
C ARG A 24 -6.28 -1.04 12.13
N ALA A 25 -5.34 -1.78 12.69
CA ALA A 25 -4.55 -1.35 13.83
C ALA A 25 -3.75 -0.07 13.52
N LYS A 26 -3.19 0.04 12.31
CA LYS A 26 -2.47 1.23 11.82
C LYS A 26 -3.37 2.45 11.71
N VAL A 27 -4.59 2.30 11.17
CA VAL A 27 -5.59 3.38 11.12
C VAL A 27 -5.95 3.84 12.54
N GLU A 28 -6.17 2.91 13.46
CA GLU A 28 -6.47 3.24 14.86
C GLU A 28 -5.29 3.93 15.58
N GLU A 29 -4.05 3.48 15.31
CA GLU A 29 -2.84 4.10 15.83
C GLU A 29 -2.68 5.53 15.32
N ALA A 30 -2.77 5.73 14.01
CA ALA A 30 -2.71 7.04 13.39
C ALA A 30 -3.80 7.98 13.93
N GLY A 31 -5.00 7.43 14.19
CA GLY A 31 -6.11 8.18 14.78
C GLY A 31 -5.90 8.62 16.23
N ARG A 32 -4.95 8.01 16.95
CA ARG A 32 -4.52 8.47 18.29
C ARG A 32 -3.27 9.35 18.24
N GLY A 33 -2.66 9.50 17.08
CA GLY A 33 -1.43 10.25 16.85
C GLY A 33 -1.67 11.72 16.54
N ASP A 34 -0.75 12.30 15.78
CA ASP A 34 -0.75 13.70 15.33
C ASP A 34 -1.35 13.90 13.93
N ALA A 35 -1.92 12.84 13.34
CA ALA A 35 -2.45 12.90 11.98
C ALA A 35 -3.74 13.76 11.93
N ALA A 36 -3.80 14.67 10.96
CA ALA A 36 -4.99 15.47 10.68
C ALA A 36 -6.04 14.68 9.88
N ALA A 37 -5.59 13.73 9.06
CA ALA A 37 -6.44 12.75 8.38
C ALA A 37 -5.65 11.50 8.03
N ILE A 38 -6.38 10.43 7.75
CA ILE A 38 -5.84 9.13 7.33
C ILE A 38 -6.43 8.77 5.97
N LEU A 39 -5.57 8.54 4.99
CA LEU A 39 -5.95 8.09 3.66
C LEU A 39 -5.51 6.64 3.51
N VAL A 40 -6.46 5.74 3.28
CA VAL A 40 -6.15 4.34 2.98
C VAL A 40 -6.32 4.13 1.48
N VAL A 41 -5.18 3.95 0.81
CA VAL A 41 -5.06 3.97 -0.65
C VAL A 41 -5.08 2.55 -1.20
N SER A 42 -5.74 2.39 -2.34
CA SER A 42 -5.86 1.13 -3.08
C SER A 42 -5.66 1.40 -4.57
N HIS A 43 -4.95 0.54 -5.27
CA HIS A 43 -4.80 0.62 -6.73
C HIS A 43 -5.94 -0.07 -7.46
N PHE A 44 -6.54 -1.10 -6.85
CA PHE A 44 -7.52 -1.96 -7.49
C PHE A 44 -8.89 -1.94 -6.79
N ASP A 45 -9.94 -2.16 -7.57
CA ASP A 45 -11.34 -2.09 -7.10
C ASP A 45 -11.65 -3.10 -5.98
N ASN A 46 -11.10 -4.31 -6.05
CA ASN A 46 -11.35 -5.34 -5.03
C ASN A 46 -10.77 -4.92 -3.67
N THR A 47 -9.53 -4.43 -3.67
CA THR A 47 -8.86 -3.92 -2.48
C THR A 47 -9.60 -2.68 -1.95
N HIS A 48 -10.02 -1.77 -2.83
CA HIS A 48 -10.82 -0.61 -2.45
C HIS A 48 -12.09 -1.00 -1.69
N ALA A 49 -12.88 -1.94 -2.23
CA ALA A 49 -14.10 -2.42 -1.58
C ALA A 49 -13.83 -3.10 -0.23
N GLN A 50 -12.68 -3.75 -0.06
CA GLN A 50 -12.26 -4.30 1.24
C GLN A 50 -11.92 -3.20 2.24
N ILE A 51 -11.21 -2.16 1.82
CA ILE A 51 -10.87 -1.01 2.65
C ILE A 51 -12.12 -0.21 3.06
N GLU A 52 -13.08 -0.01 2.15
CA GLU A 52 -14.36 0.65 2.49
C GLU A 52 -15.09 -0.09 3.62
N ARG A 53 -15.17 -1.43 3.54
CA ARG A 53 -15.77 -2.26 4.61
C ARG A 53 -14.98 -2.20 5.91
N LEU A 54 -13.65 -2.13 5.83
CA LEU A 54 -12.78 -2.01 7.00
C LEU A 54 -13.06 -0.69 7.74
N LEU A 55 -13.12 0.41 6.99
CA LEU A 55 -13.33 1.76 7.51
C LEU A 55 -14.78 2.07 7.90
N ALA A 56 -15.77 1.32 7.40
CA ALA A 56 -17.17 1.50 7.79
C ALA A 56 -17.41 1.36 9.31
N ASN A 57 -16.52 0.66 10.02
CA ASN A 57 -16.57 0.47 11.47
C ASN A 57 -15.60 1.38 12.25
N TYR A 58 -14.86 2.24 11.55
CA TYR A 58 -13.90 3.13 12.19
C TYR A 58 -14.60 4.37 12.75
N ASN A 59 -14.48 4.56 14.06
CA ASN A 59 -15.06 5.69 14.81
C ASN A 59 -13.99 6.47 15.59
N GLY A 60 -12.76 6.51 15.07
CA GLY A 60 -11.66 7.27 15.69
C GLY A 60 -11.82 8.78 15.51
N PRO A 61 -11.07 9.58 16.28
CA PRO A 61 -11.25 11.04 16.31
C PRO A 61 -10.69 11.74 15.06
N VAL A 62 -9.79 11.09 14.33
CA VAL A 62 -9.21 11.58 13.07
C VAL A 62 -9.98 10.97 11.90
N PRO A 63 -10.44 11.75 10.91
CA PRO A 63 -11.16 11.21 9.76
C PRO A 63 -10.29 10.25 8.95
N ALA A 64 -10.82 9.07 8.64
CA ALA A 64 -10.19 8.08 7.75
C ALA A 64 -11.03 7.89 6.48
N LYS A 65 -10.38 7.85 5.32
CA LYS A 65 -11.05 7.72 4.02
C LYS A 65 -10.39 6.68 3.13
N ALA A 66 -11.19 5.84 2.48
CA ALA A 66 -10.74 4.98 1.39
C ALA A 66 -10.56 5.81 0.11
N VAL A 67 -9.39 5.70 -0.53
CA VAL A 67 -9.07 6.46 -1.74
C VAL A 67 -8.48 5.51 -2.79
N LYS A 68 -8.78 5.74 -4.06
CA LYS A 68 -8.12 5.01 -5.16
C LYS A 68 -6.88 5.77 -5.58
N ALA A 69 -5.80 5.06 -5.90
CA ALA A 69 -4.53 5.66 -6.31
C ALA A 69 -4.68 6.58 -7.53
N ASN A 70 -5.57 6.24 -8.46
CA ASN A 70 -5.82 7.03 -9.68
C ASN A 70 -6.98 8.03 -9.54
N ASP A 71 -7.52 8.17 -8.33
CA ASP A 71 -8.60 9.10 -8.02
C ASP A 71 -8.28 9.82 -6.70
N LEU A 72 -7.30 10.73 -6.78
CA LEU A 72 -7.09 11.75 -5.76
C LEU A 72 -8.10 12.89 -5.88
N SER A 73 -9.37 12.60 -6.20
CA SER A 73 -10.45 13.52 -5.89
C SER A 73 -10.64 13.60 -4.36
N LEU A 74 -9.65 14.21 -3.71
CA LEU A 74 -9.76 14.91 -2.44
C LEU A 74 -10.66 16.12 -2.68
N ASN A 75 -11.90 15.87 -3.13
CA ASN A 75 -12.87 16.88 -3.51
C ASN A 75 -13.06 17.83 -2.33
N THR A 76 -12.34 18.96 -2.39
CA THR A 76 -12.72 20.34 -2.02
C THR A 76 -13.36 20.60 -0.66
N THR A 77 -13.55 19.59 0.18
CA THR A 77 -14.04 19.69 1.55
C THR A 77 -12.88 19.57 2.53
N THR A 78 -11.84 18.80 2.18
CA THR A 78 -10.64 18.61 3.01
C THR A 78 -9.43 19.44 2.56
N GLY A 79 -9.30 19.74 1.26
CA GLY A 79 -8.17 20.53 0.73
C GLY A 79 -8.09 21.97 1.25
N SER A 80 -9.22 22.52 1.71
CA SER A 80 -9.29 23.83 2.37
C SER A 80 -9.10 23.77 3.89
N GLN A 81 -8.90 22.57 4.47
CA GLN A 81 -8.75 22.36 5.92
C GLN A 81 -7.32 22.01 6.35
N PHE A 82 -6.45 21.56 5.43
CA PHE A 82 -5.10 21.15 5.80
C PHE A 82 -4.12 22.32 5.73
N GLU A 83 -3.59 22.70 6.89
CA GLU A 83 -2.47 23.64 6.98
C GLU A 83 -1.16 22.98 6.55
N GLU A 84 -0.17 23.73 6.07
CA GLU A 84 1.17 23.20 5.71
C GLU A 84 1.86 22.45 6.86
N THR A 85 1.48 22.77 8.10
CA THR A 85 1.97 22.16 9.34
C THR A 85 1.32 20.82 9.66
N SER A 86 0.17 20.51 9.05
CA SER A 86 -0.57 19.28 9.28
C SER A 86 0.22 18.08 8.78
N THR A 87 -0.04 16.91 9.37
CA THR A 87 0.49 15.64 8.86
C THR A 87 -0.66 14.73 8.45
N ILE A 88 -0.55 14.13 7.28
CA ILE A 88 -1.48 13.15 6.73
C ILE A 88 -0.79 11.79 6.76
N GLU A 89 -1.50 10.81 7.32
CA GLU A 89 -1.06 9.42 7.24
C GLU A 89 -1.66 8.79 5.97
N VAL A 90 -0.80 8.28 5.10
CA VAL A 90 -1.19 7.65 3.83
C VAL A 90 -0.76 6.18 3.89
N ILE A 91 -1.75 5.29 3.92
CA ILE A 91 -1.55 3.85 4.08
C ILE A 91 -1.96 3.19 2.76
N PHE A 92 -0.99 2.70 1.99
CA PHE A 92 -1.28 1.90 0.81
C PHE A 92 -1.57 0.47 1.21
N ALA A 93 -2.73 -0.07 0.82
CA ALA A 93 -3.20 -1.41 1.17
C ALA A 93 -2.62 -2.52 0.27
N GLU A 94 -1.88 -2.13 -0.76
CA GLU A 94 -1.24 -3.00 -1.73
C GLU A 94 -0.16 -2.23 -2.49
N ARG A 95 0.67 -2.95 -3.24
CA ARG A 95 1.62 -2.39 -4.22
C ARG A 95 1.10 -2.64 -5.63
N HIS A 96 1.27 -1.69 -6.53
CA HIS A 96 0.95 -1.93 -7.94
C HIS A 96 2.04 -2.81 -8.60
N PRO A 97 1.68 -3.78 -9.48
CA PRO A 97 2.68 -4.62 -10.15
C PRO A 97 3.70 -3.86 -11.00
N LEU A 98 3.31 -2.69 -11.52
CA LEU A 98 4.21 -1.75 -12.19
C LEU A 98 4.75 -0.70 -11.25
N ILE A 99 6.08 -0.60 -11.20
CA ILE A 99 6.80 0.40 -10.42
C ILE A 99 6.41 1.84 -10.81
N GLU A 100 6.15 2.10 -12.09
CA GLU A 100 5.75 3.43 -12.59
C GLU A 100 4.43 3.90 -11.98
N GLU A 101 3.45 3.00 -11.85
CA GLU A 101 2.12 3.32 -11.29
C GLU A 101 2.17 3.33 -9.75
N ASP A 102 3.02 2.49 -9.15
CA ASP A 102 3.23 2.38 -7.70
C ASP A 102 3.90 3.65 -7.14
N GLU A 103 5.08 3.99 -7.67
CA GLU A 103 5.81 5.21 -7.30
C GLU A 103 5.09 6.47 -7.81
N GLY A 104 4.43 6.39 -8.97
CA GLY A 104 3.64 7.48 -9.53
C GLY A 104 2.52 7.92 -8.58
N ALA A 105 1.79 6.97 -8.00
CA ALA A 105 0.74 7.27 -7.02
C ALA A 105 1.30 7.97 -5.78
N VAL A 106 2.42 7.48 -5.21
CA VAL A 106 3.06 8.12 -4.05
C VAL A 106 3.45 9.56 -4.35
N ASN A 107 4.06 9.80 -5.50
CA ASN A 107 4.44 11.15 -5.94
C ASN A 107 3.21 12.05 -6.13
N GLU A 108 2.13 11.51 -6.70
CA GLU A 108 0.89 12.25 -6.89
C GLU A 108 0.27 12.70 -5.54
N PHE A 109 0.29 11.85 -4.51
CA PHE A 109 -0.11 12.25 -3.15
C PHE A 109 0.79 13.34 -2.57
N ALA A 110 2.11 13.24 -2.77
CA ALA A 110 3.06 14.22 -2.27
C ALA A 110 2.91 15.60 -2.95
N ASP A 111 2.57 15.61 -4.25
CA ASP A 111 2.43 16.83 -5.05
C ASP A 111 1.07 17.52 -4.80
N GLN A 112 0.00 16.76 -4.59
CA GLN A 112 -1.35 17.31 -4.42
C GLN A 112 -1.64 17.81 -3.00
N LEU A 113 -0.94 17.30 -1.99
CA LEU A 113 -1.16 17.68 -0.59
C LEU A 113 -0.20 18.82 -0.18
N PRO A 114 -0.71 19.97 0.30
CA PRO A 114 0.14 21.10 0.70
C PRO A 114 0.90 20.85 2.02
N CYS A 115 0.71 19.70 2.65
CA CYS A 115 1.10 19.37 4.01
C CYS A 115 2.04 18.15 4.05
N ARG A 116 2.48 17.75 5.24
CA ARG A 116 3.39 16.61 5.40
C ARG A 116 2.64 15.29 5.19
N CYS A 117 3.23 14.37 4.46
CA CYS A 117 2.68 13.05 4.21
C CYS A 117 3.63 11.98 4.75
N ARG A 118 3.12 11.09 5.59
CA ARG A 118 3.80 9.85 5.97
C ARG A 118 3.17 8.71 5.18
N VAL A 119 3.96 8.04 4.37
CA VAL A 119 3.51 6.96 3.48
C VAL A 119 4.01 5.64 4.00
N THR A 120 3.10 4.67 4.15
CA THR A 120 3.44 3.29 4.52
C THR A 120 2.69 2.34 3.59
N HIS A 121 3.39 1.38 2.99
CA HIS A 121 2.73 0.30 2.24
C HIS A 121 2.54 -0.91 3.14
N CYS A 122 1.37 -1.52 3.04
CA CYS A 122 1.02 -2.77 3.71
C CYS A 122 0.88 -3.87 2.66
N VAL A 123 1.66 -4.93 2.80
CA VAL A 123 1.68 -6.07 1.88
C VAL A 123 1.64 -7.39 2.63
N SER A 124 1.28 -8.46 1.93
CA SER A 124 1.32 -9.82 2.46
C SER A 124 2.08 -10.75 1.54
N PHE A 125 2.62 -11.85 2.07
CA PHE A 125 3.22 -12.90 1.23
C PHE A 125 2.19 -13.61 0.33
N GLU A 126 0.90 -13.46 0.60
CA GLU A 126 -0.17 -13.96 -0.27
C GLU A 126 -0.53 -13.00 -1.42
N ASP A 127 0.00 -11.77 -1.42
CA ASP A 127 -0.27 -10.79 -2.47
C ASP A 127 0.32 -11.27 -3.80
N ALA A 128 -0.39 -10.99 -4.91
CA ALA A 128 -0.01 -11.45 -6.25
C ALA A 128 1.44 -11.06 -6.66
N LEU A 129 1.87 -9.86 -6.28
CA LEU A 129 3.23 -9.38 -6.53
C LEU A 129 4.30 -10.22 -5.81
N MET A 130 3.99 -10.69 -4.60
CA MET A 130 4.91 -11.43 -3.75
C MET A 130 5.04 -12.89 -4.19
N ARG A 131 3.93 -13.53 -4.62
CA ARG A 131 3.89 -14.96 -4.98
C ARG A 131 4.98 -15.41 -5.94
N SER A 132 5.43 -14.53 -6.84
CA SER A 132 6.48 -14.83 -7.82
C SER A 132 7.87 -15.08 -7.20
N PHE A 133 8.09 -14.65 -5.94
CA PHE A 133 9.39 -14.75 -5.25
C PHE A 133 9.26 -15.20 -3.79
N VAL A 134 8.08 -15.69 -3.39
CA VAL A 134 7.74 -16.08 -2.03
C VAL A 134 8.49 -17.34 -1.60
N ASP A 135 8.58 -18.38 -2.45
CA ASP A 135 8.99 -19.72 -2.00
C ASP A 135 10.35 -19.75 -1.26
N SER A 136 11.44 -19.30 -1.90
CA SER A 136 12.77 -19.37 -1.26
C SER A 136 13.01 -18.30 -0.19
N PHE A 137 12.29 -17.18 -0.25
CA PHE A 137 12.50 -16.03 0.64
C PHE A 137 11.68 -16.15 1.92
N VAL A 138 10.41 -16.54 1.80
CA VAL A 138 9.49 -16.71 2.93
C VAL A 138 9.95 -17.82 3.85
N GLU A 139 10.40 -18.96 3.32
CA GLU A 139 11.00 -20.02 4.15
C GLU A 139 12.19 -19.50 4.96
N ASN A 140 13.06 -18.69 4.36
CA ASN A 140 14.22 -18.09 5.04
C ASN A 140 13.82 -17.03 6.07
N VAL A 141 12.78 -16.25 5.82
CA VAL A 141 12.26 -15.25 6.77
C VAL A 141 11.52 -15.94 7.93
N MET A 142 10.62 -16.87 7.64
CA MET A 142 9.87 -17.63 8.65
C MET A 142 10.78 -18.43 9.56
N SER A 143 11.76 -19.15 8.99
CA SER A 143 12.70 -19.97 9.77
C SER A 143 13.64 -19.17 10.67
N ARG A 144 13.89 -17.89 10.36
CA ARG A 144 14.83 -17.04 11.10
C ARG A 144 14.17 -16.04 12.05
N MET A 145 12.96 -15.57 11.74
CA MET A 145 12.32 -14.49 12.48
C MET A 145 11.21 -14.96 13.44
N GLY A 146 10.76 -16.22 13.37
CA GLY A 146 9.67 -16.68 14.24
C GLY A 146 8.38 -15.86 14.06
N MET A 147 8.15 -15.38 12.82
CA MET A 147 7.08 -14.46 12.47
C MET A 147 5.72 -15.07 12.76
N LYS A 148 4.91 -14.39 13.57
CA LYS A 148 3.53 -14.78 13.84
C LYS A 148 2.62 -14.24 12.74
N GLU A 149 1.48 -14.88 12.55
CA GLU A 149 0.50 -14.47 11.54
C GLU A 149 -0.07 -13.06 11.78
N ASP A 150 -0.08 -12.60 13.03
CA ASP A 150 -0.63 -11.32 13.47
C ASP A 150 0.39 -10.18 13.55
N GLU A 151 1.68 -10.46 13.34
CA GLU A 151 2.75 -9.47 13.49
C GLU A 151 3.36 -9.08 12.14
N ALA A 152 3.44 -7.76 11.90
CA ALA A 152 4.11 -7.24 10.73
C ALA A 152 5.63 -7.28 10.92
N ILE A 153 6.37 -7.55 9.84
CA ILE A 153 7.81 -7.25 9.81
C ILE A 153 8.06 -5.97 9.01
N GLU A 154 8.92 -5.12 9.56
CA GLU A 154 9.56 -4.03 8.82
C GLU A 154 10.89 -4.53 8.27
N SER A 155 11.05 -4.50 6.95
CA SER A 155 12.29 -5.01 6.36
C SER A 155 12.65 -4.29 5.06
N LEU A 156 13.73 -3.52 5.12
CA LEU A 156 14.37 -2.93 3.94
C LEU A 156 14.76 -4.00 2.90
N LEU A 157 15.02 -5.24 3.34
CA LEU A 157 15.29 -6.34 2.43
C LEU A 157 14.04 -6.71 1.63
N VAL A 158 12.87 -6.76 2.26
CA VAL A 158 11.60 -7.04 1.58
C VAL A 158 11.27 -5.94 0.59
N SER A 159 11.37 -4.67 0.99
CA SER A 159 11.13 -3.53 0.08
C SER A 159 12.02 -3.57 -1.17
N ARG A 160 13.29 -3.96 -1.04
CA ARG A 160 14.20 -4.15 -2.19
C ARG A 160 13.74 -5.29 -3.10
N ARG A 161 13.23 -6.39 -2.53
CA ARG A 161 12.72 -7.53 -3.30
C ARG A 161 11.44 -7.19 -4.04
N ILE A 162 10.54 -6.43 -3.42
CA ILE A 162 9.34 -5.90 -4.07
C ILE A 162 9.71 -5.07 -5.29
N ARG A 163 10.66 -4.13 -5.15
CA ARG A 163 11.12 -3.33 -6.30
C ARG A 163 11.73 -4.19 -7.41
N ALA A 164 12.58 -5.16 -7.07
CA ALA A 164 13.15 -6.08 -8.05
C ALA A 164 12.07 -6.93 -8.77
N ALA A 165 11.00 -7.33 -8.07
CA ALA A 165 9.86 -8.03 -8.65
C ALA A 165 9.11 -7.12 -9.64
N GLN A 166 8.83 -5.87 -9.26
CA GLN A 166 8.20 -4.89 -10.14
C GLN A 166 9.06 -4.60 -11.38
N GLU A 167 10.38 -4.46 -11.24
CA GLU A 167 11.30 -4.30 -12.38
C GLU A 167 11.25 -5.51 -13.33
N GLN A 168 11.17 -6.73 -12.80
CA GLN A 168 11.04 -7.94 -13.60
C GLN A 168 9.69 -8.02 -14.31
N ILE A 169 8.62 -7.62 -13.63
CA ILE A 169 7.28 -7.53 -14.23
C ILE A 169 7.29 -6.52 -15.37
N SER A 170 7.84 -5.31 -15.15
CA SER A 170 7.93 -4.23 -16.15
C SER A 170 8.58 -4.69 -17.46
N LYS A 171 9.60 -5.55 -17.40
CA LYS A 171 10.28 -6.10 -18.60
C LYS A 171 9.40 -7.03 -19.43
N ASN A 172 8.36 -7.62 -18.83
CA ASN A 172 7.51 -8.63 -19.45
C ASN A 172 6.10 -8.10 -19.76
N VAL A 173 5.84 -6.80 -19.57
CA VAL A 173 4.56 -6.18 -19.88
C VAL A 173 4.34 -6.17 -21.39
N VAL A 174 3.19 -6.68 -21.82
CA VAL A 174 2.76 -6.71 -23.23
C VAL A 174 1.53 -5.84 -23.50
N SER A 175 0.75 -5.51 -22.46
CA SER A 175 -0.43 -4.64 -22.56
C SER A 175 -0.67 -3.89 -21.25
N ARG A 176 -1.65 -2.98 -21.23
CA ARG A 176 -2.07 -2.23 -20.02
C ARG A 176 -3.60 -2.23 -19.87
N HIS A 177 -4.22 -3.39 -20.03
CA HIS A 177 -5.63 -3.61 -19.79
C HIS A 177 -6.00 -3.38 -18.32
N LYS A 178 -7.13 -2.71 -18.09
CA LYS A 178 -7.67 -2.52 -16.74
C LYS A 178 -8.03 -3.87 -16.09
N ALA A 179 -7.91 -3.90 -14.77
CA ALA A 179 -8.16 -5.06 -13.93
C ALA A 179 -8.74 -4.62 -12.59
N THR A 180 -9.43 -5.55 -11.92
CA THR A 180 -10.05 -5.34 -10.60
C THR A 180 -9.16 -5.80 -9.45
N SER A 181 -8.04 -6.47 -9.75
CA SER A 181 -7.03 -6.93 -8.79
C SER A 181 -5.63 -6.97 -9.42
N ALA A 182 -4.59 -6.98 -8.57
CA ALA A 182 -3.20 -7.15 -9.00
C ALA A 182 -2.97 -8.47 -9.76
N GLN A 183 -3.58 -9.57 -9.31
CA GLN A 183 -3.45 -10.88 -9.99
C GLN A 183 -4.05 -10.81 -11.39
N GLU A 184 -5.27 -10.31 -11.53
CA GLU A 184 -5.92 -10.14 -12.84
C GLU A 184 -5.12 -9.19 -13.73
N TRP A 185 -4.53 -8.14 -13.15
CA TRP A 185 -3.66 -7.24 -13.89
C TRP A 185 -2.44 -7.97 -14.45
N ILE A 186 -1.75 -8.76 -13.63
CA ILE A 186 -0.59 -9.56 -14.06
C ILE A 186 -0.99 -10.54 -15.16
N ASP A 187 -2.07 -11.29 -14.97
CA ASP A 187 -2.53 -12.31 -15.93
C ASP A 187 -2.89 -11.72 -17.30
N LYS A 188 -3.47 -10.52 -17.33
CA LYS A 188 -3.83 -9.83 -18.56
C LYS A 188 -2.65 -9.17 -19.26
N ASN A 189 -1.67 -8.69 -18.50
CA ASN A 189 -0.71 -7.70 -18.99
C ASN A 189 0.72 -8.17 -19.04
N VAL A 190 1.07 -9.26 -18.37
CA VAL A 190 2.43 -9.77 -18.28
C VAL A 190 2.53 -11.06 -19.08
N ARG A 191 3.53 -11.13 -19.96
CA ARG A 191 3.82 -12.36 -20.69
C ARG A 191 4.20 -13.46 -19.70
N GLN A 192 3.42 -14.53 -19.67
CA GLN A 192 3.80 -15.72 -18.92
C GLN A 192 4.86 -16.48 -19.73
N ASN A 193 6.06 -16.62 -19.18
CA ASN A 193 7.03 -17.58 -19.69
C ASN A 193 6.44 -18.97 -19.38
N ARG A 194 5.78 -19.56 -20.37
CA ARG A 194 5.54 -21.00 -20.37
C ARG A 194 6.86 -21.64 -20.80
N ASP A 195 7.48 -22.36 -19.87
CA ASP A 195 8.54 -23.33 -20.17
C ASP A 195 8.05 -24.37 -21.20
#